data_AF-A0A7C6FZB6-F1
#
_entry.id   AF-A0A7C6FZB6-F1
#
_cell.length_a   1.000
_cell.length_b   1.000
_cell.length_c   1.000
_cell.angle_alpha   90.00
_cell.angle_beta   90.00
_cell.angle_gamma   90.00
#
_symmetry.space_group_name_H-M   'P 1'
#
loop_
_entity.id
_entity.type
_entity.pdbx_description
1 polymer ?
#
loop_
_entity_poly.entity_id
_entity_poly.type
_entity_poly.pdbx_seq_one_letter_code
_entity_poly.pdbx_strand_id
1 'polypeptide(L)'
;MLNIYNGIWESFHVGMDYRFSNYSLGLDLGTSFHTLPFENSFVSVTIDNTFYWGKANKYELKTWYFNSRVIYYNAIEPSTTWNVVNLCPGIGKEFCFNESFGMNLDLGLALVVFAHRQDNTSNISGWIYPVYPECRVELFYRF
;
A
#
# COMPACT_ATOMS: atom_id res chain seq x y z
N MET A 1 -3.07 11.32 10.49
CA MET A 1 -2.22 10.20 10.94
C MET A 1 -1.03 10.16 10.00
N LEU A 2 0.20 10.10 10.50
CA LEU A 2 1.39 9.88 9.70
C LEU A 2 1.66 8.38 9.66
N ASN A 3 1.88 7.82 8.47
CA ASN A 3 2.10 6.40 8.25
C ASN A 3 3.47 6.16 7.64
N ILE A 4 4.13 5.09 8.09
CA ILE A 4 5.37 4.57 7.50
C ILE A 4 5.23 3.06 7.40
N TYR A 5 5.34 2.49 6.20
CA TYR A 5 5.19 1.05 6.02
C TYR A 5 6.15 0.42 5.03
N ASN A 6 6.24 -0.90 5.16
CA ASN A 6 6.82 -1.76 4.15
C ASN A 6 5.81 -2.83 3.74
N GLY A 7 5.47 -2.86 2.45
CA GLY A 7 4.72 -3.96 1.86
C GLY A 7 5.65 -4.91 1.11
N ILE A 8 5.35 -6.22 1.13
CA ILE A 8 6.21 -7.27 0.53
C ILE A 8 6.62 -6.93 -0.91
N TRP A 9 5.70 -6.33 -1.68
CA TRP A 9 5.94 -5.90 -3.07
C TRP A 9 6.05 -4.38 -3.22
N GLU A 10 5.72 -3.63 -2.17
CA GLU A 10 5.48 -2.18 -2.21
C GLU A 10 6.67 -1.40 -1.61
N SER A 11 7.65 -2.09 -1.02
CA SER A 11 8.86 -1.46 -0.43
C SER A 11 8.47 -0.34 0.54
N PHE A 12 9.26 0.73 0.66
CA PHE A 12 9.10 1.74 1.71
C PHE A 12 8.11 2.83 1.32
N HIS A 13 7.13 3.10 2.16
CA HIS A 13 6.10 4.13 1.97
C HIS A 13 6.04 5.10 3.14
N VAL A 14 5.71 6.36 2.83
CA VAL A 14 5.37 7.40 3.81
C VAL A 14 4.15 8.15 3.31
N GLY A 15 3.21 8.43 4.21
CA GLY A 15 2.06 9.24 3.85
C GLY A 15 1.19 9.64 5.02
N MET A 16 0.00 10.14 4.68
CA MET A 16 -0.91 10.73 5.64
C MET A 16 -2.34 10.29 5.41
N ASP A 17 -2.99 9.96 6.52
CA ASP A 17 -4.41 9.63 6.55
C ASP A 17 -5.24 10.61 7.36
N TYR A 18 -6.46 10.82 6.90
CA TYR A 18 -7.50 11.50 7.63
C TYR A 18 -8.62 10.53 8.03
N ARG A 19 -8.77 10.30 9.34
CA ARG A 19 -9.80 9.42 9.92
C ARG A 19 -11.02 10.23 10.35
N PHE A 20 -12.19 9.84 9.85
CA PHE A 20 -13.49 10.39 10.20
C PHE A 20 -14.45 9.26 10.58
N SER A 21 -14.79 9.19 11.87
CA SER A 21 -15.61 8.09 12.42
C SER A 21 -14.99 6.71 12.14
N ASN A 22 -15.71 5.85 11.43
CA ASN A 22 -15.29 4.52 11.04
C ASN A 22 -14.55 4.48 9.69
N TYR A 23 -14.30 5.62 9.05
CA TYR A 23 -13.67 5.67 7.75
C TYR A 23 -12.34 6.43 7.83
N SER A 24 -11.41 6.08 6.95
CA SER A 24 -10.16 6.82 6.75
C SER A 24 -9.84 6.89 5.28
N LEU A 25 -9.31 8.03 4.86
CA LEU A 25 -8.78 8.26 3.52
C LEU A 25 -7.32 8.66 3.64
N GLY A 26 -6.47 8.03 2.82
CA GLY A 26 -5.03 8.17 2.87
C GLY A 26 -4.40 8.46 1.53
N LEU A 27 -3.24 9.10 1.58
CA LEU A 27 -2.36 9.27 0.44
C LEU A 27 -0.92 8.99 0.88
N ASP A 28 -0.26 8.06 0.19
CA ASP A 28 1.14 7.73 0.44
C ASP A 28 2.00 7.83 -0.82
N LEU A 29 3.27 8.11 -0.61
CA LEU A 29 4.32 8.01 -1.60
C LEU A 29 5.27 6.90 -1.19
N GLY A 30 5.60 6.03 -2.13
CA GLY A 30 6.50 4.92 -1.90
C GLY A 30 7.68 4.91 -2.85
N THR A 31 8.76 4.28 -2.41
CA THR A 31 9.93 4.04 -3.23
C THR A 31 10.63 2.76 -2.79
N SER A 32 11.27 2.09 -3.75
CA SER A 32 12.24 1.04 -3.45
C SER A 32 13.65 1.48 -3.75
N PHE A 33 14.56 1.01 -2.90
CA PHE A 33 15.97 0.94 -3.19
C PHE A 33 16.38 -0.53 -3.16
N HIS A 34 16.47 -1.17 -4.33
CA HIS A 34 17.16 -2.44 -4.54
C HIS A 34 16.82 -3.56 -3.53
N THR A 35 15.54 -3.76 -3.21
CA THR A 35 15.09 -4.90 -2.41
C THR A 35 14.51 -6.00 -3.33
N LEU A 36 15.30 -7.07 -3.51
CA LEU A 36 15.03 -8.43 -4.03
C LEU A 36 13.69 -8.69 -4.77
N PRO A 37 13.65 -9.38 -5.96
CA PRO A 37 14.73 -9.81 -6.86
C PRO A 37 14.93 -8.88 -8.07
N PHE A 38 14.27 -7.73 -8.10
CA PHE A 38 14.33 -6.79 -9.23
C PHE A 38 15.29 -5.65 -8.87
N GLU A 39 16.37 -5.48 -9.64
CA GLU A 39 17.32 -4.35 -9.52
C GLU A 39 16.70 -3.02 -9.98
N ASN A 40 15.40 -2.86 -9.78
CA ASN A 40 14.61 -1.80 -10.36
C ASN A 40 14.32 -0.77 -9.29
N SER A 41 14.55 0.49 -9.63
CA SER A 41 14.03 1.59 -8.82
C SER A 41 12.56 1.75 -9.15
N PHE A 42 11.71 1.83 -8.12
CA PHE A 42 10.33 2.26 -8.33
C PHE A 42 9.94 3.43 -7.45
N VAL A 43 9.00 4.21 -7.98
CA VAL A 43 8.27 5.27 -7.29
C VAL A 43 6.80 4.93 -7.40
N SER A 44 6.09 5.01 -6.28
CA SER A 44 4.67 4.70 -6.19
C SER A 44 3.88 5.85 -5.56
N VAL A 45 2.62 5.95 -5.98
CA VAL A 45 1.61 6.79 -5.36
C VAL A 45 0.45 5.89 -4.98
N THR A 46 0.00 6.00 -3.74
CA THR A 46 -1.02 5.12 -3.18
C THR A 46 -2.16 5.93 -2.61
N ILE A 47 -3.39 5.51 -2.90
CA ILE A 47 -4.61 6.03 -2.29
C ILE A 47 -5.21 4.93 -1.41
N ASP A 48 -5.37 5.22 -0.13
CA ASP A 48 -5.95 4.32 0.86
C ASP A 48 -7.41 4.70 1.15
N ASN A 49 -8.28 3.69 1.15
CA ASN A 49 -9.62 3.79 1.68
C ASN A 49 -9.82 2.70 2.73
N THR A 50 -10.02 3.10 3.99
CA THR A 50 -10.10 2.16 5.11
C THR A 50 -11.44 2.30 5.82
N PHE A 51 -12.10 1.17 6.06
CA PHE A 51 -13.31 1.09 6.88
C PHE A 51 -13.05 0.24 8.13
N TYR A 52 -13.31 0.80 9.31
CA TYR A 52 -13.06 0.20 10.62
C TYR A 52 -14.35 -0.38 11.23
N TRP A 53 -14.28 -1.60 11.76
CA TRP A 53 -15.37 -2.27 12.49
C TRP A 53 -14.91 -2.99 13.76
N GLY A 54 -15.87 -3.64 14.42
CA GLY A 54 -15.66 -4.42 15.63
C GLY A 54 -15.81 -3.61 16.91
N LYS A 55 -15.46 -4.26 18.03
CA LYS A 55 -15.52 -3.65 19.36
C LYS A 55 -14.41 -2.61 19.50
N ALA A 56 -14.77 -1.46 20.06
CA ALA A 56 -13.79 -0.44 20.41
C ALA A 56 -12.81 -0.95 21.48
N ASN A 57 -11.54 -0.55 21.37
CA ASN A 57 -10.52 -0.84 22.36
C ASN A 57 -10.62 0.13 23.56
N LYS A 58 -9.64 0.08 24.47
CA LYS A 58 -9.56 0.96 25.66
C LYS A 58 -9.43 2.47 25.34
N TYR A 59 -9.18 2.81 24.08
CA TYR A 59 -9.08 4.18 23.56
C TYR A 59 -10.29 4.56 22.69
N GLU A 60 -11.39 3.82 22.80
CA GLU A 60 -12.62 3.99 22.02
C GLU A 60 -12.44 3.82 20.49
N LEU A 61 -11.35 3.18 20.07
CA LEU A 61 -11.03 2.96 18.65
C LEU A 61 -11.41 1.56 18.19
N LYS A 62 -12.13 1.47 17.07
CA LYS A 62 -12.32 0.21 16.34
C LYS A 62 -11.02 -0.18 15.68
N THR A 63 -10.62 -1.44 15.86
CA THR A 63 -9.27 -1.93 15.49
C THR A 63 -9.24 -2.85 14.29
N TRP A 64 -10.33 -3.55 13.97
CA TRP A 64 -10.39 -4.32 12.74
C TRP A 64 -10.78 -3.41 11.59
N TYR A 65 -10.20 -3.64 10.41
CA TYR A 65 -10.51 -2.83 9.25
C TYR A 65 -10.41 -3.61 7.94
N PHE A 66 -11.07 -3.07 6.92
CA PHE A 66 -10.95 -3.44 5.52
C PHE A 66 -10.30 -2.26 4.85
N ASN A 67 -9.27 -2.51 4.06
CA ASN A 67 -8.59 -1.52 3.28
C ASN A 67 -8.82 -1.84 1.80
N SER A 68 -9.10 -0.82 1.01
CA SER A 68 -9.12 -0.87 -0.44
C SER A 68 -8.11 0.15 -0.94
N ARG A 69 -6.94 -0.33 -1.36
CA ARG A 69 -5.88 0.51 -1.89
C ARG A 69 -5.89 0.57 -3.40
N VAL A 70 -5.53 1.72 -3.95
CA VAL A 70 -5.15 1.87 -5.35
C VAL A 70 -3.69 2.31 -5.39
N ILE A 71 -2.84 1.53 -6.04
CA ILE A 71 -1.41 1.80 -6.12
C ILE A 71 -1.03 1.97 -7.56
N TYR A 72 -0.48 3.14 -7.89
CA TYR A 72 0.22 3.35 -9.14
C TYR A 72 1.71 3.30 -8.88
N TYR A 73 2.47 2.56 -9.67
CA TYR A 73 3.93 2.60 -9.59
C TYR A 73 4.59 2.55 -10.96
N ASN A 74 5.77 3.16 -11.02
CA ASN A 74 6.70 3.07 -12.13
C ASN A 74 7.88 2.19 -11.73
N ALA A 75 8.08 1.04 -12.38
CA ALA A 75 9.29 0.26 -12.23
C ALA A 75 10.24 0.58 -13.39
N ILE A 76 11.38 1.17 -13.08
CA ILE A 76 12.38 1.62 -14.04
C ILE A 76 13.49 0.57 -14.14
N GLU A 77 13.67 0.02 -15.33
CA GLU A 77 14.77 -0.86 -15.72
C GLU A 77 15.70 -0.10 -16.68
N PRO A 78 16.98 -0.52 -16.83
CA PRO A 78 17.95 0.18 -17.69
C PRO A 78 17.51 0.41 -19.16
N SER A 79 16.53 -0.35 -19.67
CA SER A 79 16.07 -0.24 -21.05
C SER A 79 14.55 -0.20 -21.22
N THR A 80 13.80 -0.32 -20.11
CA THR A 80 12.35 -0.51 -20.14
C THR A 80 11.70 0.12 -18.93
N THR A 81 10.50 0.68 -19.10
CA THR A 81 9.73 1.24 -17.99
C THR A 81 8.37 0.58 -17.92
N TRP A 82 8.02 0.11 -16.73
CA TRP A 82 6.70 -0.45 -16.44
C TRP A 82 5.85 0.52 -15.66
N ASN A 83 4.65 0.79 -16.16
CA ASN A 83 3.61 1.55 -15.49
C ASN A 83 2.53 0.56 -15.05
N VAL A 84 2.30 0.43 -13.76
CA VAL A 84 1.38 -0.56 -13.22
C VAL A 84 0.40 0.10 -12.26
N VAL A 85 -0.87 -0.30 -12.35
CA VAL A 85 -1.92 0.05 -11.39
C VAL A 85 -2.43 -1.24 -10.75
N ASN A 86 -2.42 -1.25 -9.42
CA ASN A 86 -2.97 -2.32 -8.61
C ASN A 86 -4.19 -1.85 -7.82
N LEU A 87 -5.14 -2.76 -7.66
CA LEU A 87 -6.14 -2.69 -6.61
C LEU A 87 -5.75 -3.68 -5.51
N CYS A 88 -5.60 -3.18 -4.28
CA CYS A 88 -5.16 -3.97 -3.14
C CYS A 88 -6.24 -4.02 -2.06
N PRO A 89 -7.27 -4.89 -2.18
CA PRO A 89 -8.20 -5.16 -1.09
C PRO A 89 -7.52 -6.01 -0.01
N GLY A 90 -7.68 -5.61 1.25
CA GLY A 90 -7.09 -6.27 2.41
C GLY A 90 -7.96 -6.18 3.65
N ILE A 91 -7.71 -7.08 4.59
CA ILE A 91 -8.28 -7.03 5.94
C ILE A 91 -7.11 -6.96 6.91
N GLY A 92 -7.20 -6.03 7.85
CA GLY A 92 -6.16 -5.83 8.83
C GLY A 92 -6.67 -5.53 10.21
N LYS A 93 -5.68 -5.36 11.10
CA LYS A 93 -5.90 -5.03 12.49
C LYS A 93 -4.90 -3.99 12.96
N GLU A 94 -5.44 -2.99 13.65
CA GLU A 94 -4.73 -1.94 14.34
C GLU A 94 -4.36 -2.38 15.77
N PHE A 95 -3.09 -2.20 16.11
CA PHE A 95 -2.51 -2.42 17.43
C PHE A 95 -2.03 -1.08 17.99
N CYS A 96 -2.79 -0.50 18.91
CA CYS A 96 -2.40 0.74 19.58
C CYS A 96 -1.45 0.43 20.73
N PHE A 97 -0.22 0.95 20.68
CA PHE A 97 0.71 0.89 21.82
C PHE A 97 0.34 1.95 22.86
N ASN A 98 -0.10 3.12 22.40
CA ASN A 98 -0.71 4.17 23.20
C ASN A 98 -1.81 4.91 22.39
N GLU A 99 -2.28 6.07 22.86
CA GLU A 99 -3.33 6.86 22.20
C GLU A 99 -2.90 7.42 20.83
N SER A 100 -1.62 7.73 20.67
CA SER A 100 -1.06 8.38 19.48
C SER A 100 -0.32 7.42 18.55
N PHE A 101 0.37 6.41 19.09
CA PHE A 101 1.30 5.55 18.37
C PHE A 101 0.84 4.10 18.36
N GLY A 102 0.97 3.46 17.19
CA GLY A 102 0.62 2.07 17.02
C GLY A 102 1.12 1.48 15.70
N MET A 103 0.62 0.29 15.41
CA MET A 103 0.97 -0.48 14.22
C MET A 103 -0.29 -1.06 13.57
N ASN A 104 -0.35 -1.04 12.26
CA ASN A 104 -1.34 -1.73 11.45
C ASN A 104 -0.69 -2.95 10.80
N LEU A 105 -1.40 -4.08 10.82
CA LEU A 105 -1.03 -5.28 10.08
C LEU A 105 -2.17 -5.63 9.15
N ASP A 106 -1.87 -5.68 7.85
CA ASP A 106 -2.83 -5.91 6.76
C ASP A 106 -2.43 -7.15 5.96
N LEU A 107 -3.42 -7.94 5.57
CA LEU A 107 -3.26 -9.09 4.69
C LEU A 107 -4.33 -9.03 3.59
N GLY A 108 -3.89 -9.15 2.35
CA GLY A 108 -4.76 -8.97 1.20
C GLY A 108 -4.22 -9.59 -0.08
N LEU A 109 -4.78 -9.09 -1.18
CA LEU A 109 -4.36 -9.43 -2.53
C LEU A 109 -4.03 -8.14 -3.26
N ALA A 110 -3.00 -8.15 -4.09
CA ALA A 110 -2.78 -7.13 -5.10
C ALA A 110 -3.27 -7.65 -6.45
N LEU A 111 -4.23 -6.94 -7.03
CA LEU A 111 -4.84 -7.23 -8.32
C LEU A 111 -4.28 -6.26 -9.35
N VAL A 112 -3.55 -6.75 -10.35
CA VAL A 112 -3.03 -5.91 -11.43
C VAL A 112 -4.17 -5.60 -12.41
N VAL A 113 -4.65 -4.36 -12.40
CA VAL A 113 -5.76 -3.93 -13.27
C VAL A 113 -5.26 -3.25 -14.54
N PHE A 114 -4.04 -2.72 -14.51
CA PHE A 114 -3.40 -2.12 -15.66
C PHE A 114 -1.89 -2.32 -15.57
N ALA A 115 -1.27 -2.73 -16.68
CA ALA A 115 0.17 -2.81 -16.81
C ALA A 115 0.58 -2.47 -18.24
N HIS A 116 1.49 -1.52 -18.36
CA HIS A 116 2.03 -1.07 -19.62
C HIS A 116 3.55 -1.03 -19.57
N ARG A 117 4.17 -1.76 -20.51
CA ARG A 117 5.60 -1.79 -20.72
C ARG A 117 5.96 -0.88 -21.89
N GLN A 118 6.87 0.05 -21.62
CA GLN A 118 7.49 0.87 -22.64
C GLN A 118 8.95 0.43 -22.82
N ASP A 119 9.26 -0.13 -23.98
CA ASP A 119 10.63 -0.43 -24.41
C ASP A 119 11.08 0.58 -25.47
N ASN A 120 12.39 0.76 -25.66
CA ASN A 120 12.94 1.62 -26.72
C ASN A 120 12.52 1.23 -28.15
N THR A 121 11.92 0.06 -28.36
CA THR A 121 11.57 -0.48 -29.69
C THR A 121 10.14 -1.02 -29.80
N SER A 122 9.41 -1.20 -28.69
CA SER A 122 8.04 -1.73 -28.73
C SER A 122 7.24 -1.38 -27.48
N ASN A 123 5.91 -1.36 -27.62
CA ASN A 123 4.97 -1.20 -26.51
C ASN A 123 4.24 -2.52 -26.30
N ILE A 124 4.31 -3.08 -25.08
CA ILE A 124 3.65 -4.33 -24.73
C ILE A 124 2.69 -4.04 -23.57
N SER A 125 1.44 -4.51 -23.69
CA SER A 125 0.44 -4.44 -22.62
C SER A 125 0.26 -5.82 -21.98
N GLY A 126 0.13 -5.83 -20.65
CA GLY A 126 -0.13 -7.05 -19.88
C GLY A 126 0.95 -7.35 -18.85
N TRP A 127 0.54 -7.99 -17.75
CA TRP A 127 1.42 -8.42 -16.67
C TRP A 127 1.31 -9.94 -16.47
N ILE A 128 2.42 -10.58 -16.12
CA ILE A 128 2.51 -12.05 -16.06
C ILE A 128 1.75 -12.59 -14.83
N TYR A 129 1.59 -11.79 -13.77
CA TYR A 129 0.95 -12.18 -12.52
C TYR A 129 -0.27 -11.29 -12.19
N PRO A 130 -1.47 -11.63 -12.68
CA PRO A 130 -2.64 -10.76 -12.53
C PRO A 130 -3.08 -10.57 -11.07
N VAL A 131 -2.68 -11.50 -10.18
CA VAL A 131 -2.99 -11.47 -8.75
C VAL A 131 -1.80 -12.02 -7.97
N TYR A 132 -1.45 -11.38 -6.85
CA TYR A 132 -0.45 -11.87 -5.92
C TYR A 132 -0.79 -11.50 -4.46
N PRO A 133 -0.29 -12.25 -3.46
CA PRO A 133 -0.55 -11.95 -2.06
C PRO A 133 0.11 -10.62 -1.66
N GLU A 134 -0.60 -9.84 -0.84
CA GLU A 134 -0.12 -8.58 -0.29
C GLU A 134 -0.17 -8.65 1.24
N CYS A 135 0.88 -8.11 1.85
CA CYS A 135 0.98 -7.97 3.30
C CYS A 135 1.70 -6.66 3.57
N ARG A 136 1.13 -5.88 4.49
CA ARG A 136 1.67 -4.59 4.91
C ARG A 136 1.80 -4.54 6.42
N VAL A 137 2.96 -4.08 6.86
CA VAL A 137 3.20 -3.67 8.25
C VAL A 137 3.45 -2.18 8.25
N GLU A 138 2.59 -1.44 8.92
CA GLU A 138 2.60 0.02 8.97
C GLU A 138 2.71 0.52 10.40
N LEU A 139 3.62 1.43 10.65
CA LEU A 139 3.68 2.20 11.89
C LEU A 139 2.95 3.51 11.67
N PHE A 140 2.17 3.92 12.67
CA PHE A 140 1.42 5.17 12.58
C PHE A 140 1.59 6.06 13.81
N TYR A 141 1.47 7.36 13.57
CA TYR A 141 1.37 8.39 14.61
C TYR A 141 0.15 9.29 14.39
N ARG A 142 -0.62 9.53 15.46
CA ARG A 142 -1.82 10.38 15.49
C ARG A 142 -1.53 11.62 16.33
N PHE A 143 -1.80 12.77 15.70
CA PHE A 143 -1.70 14.09 16.31
C PHE A 143 -3.00 14.42 17.04
#